data_AF-A0A4R4V7P5-F1
#
_entry.id   AF-A0A4R4V7P5-F1
#
_cell.length_a   1.000
_cell.length_b   1.000
_cell.length_c   1.000
_cell.angle_alpha   90.00
_cell.angle_beta   90.00
_cell.angle_gamma   90.00
#
_symmetry.space_group_name_H-M   'P 1'
#
loop_
_entity.id
_entity.type
_entity.pdbx_description
1 polymer ?
#
loop_
_entity_poly.entity_id
_entity_poly.type
_entity_poly.pdbx_seq_one_letter_code
_entity_poly.pdbx_strand_id
1 'polypeptide(L)'
;MAPAFEVSWAEVLCGDCAQDILARGWGPRHQPLLWGETSCTGCATNLGRLAREARGEGFQIAHWSLTVPEGAERWRTAQHEAAHAVLGERNGLIVTNAQIASSREMVGGVEKELNGHVHFDFPEGGVPLSNLANGVHAGWAVDRLWLKSLGLEGDLPAQLDAAKGAAADMAAIGTYDPAPDVHVQAMRDTDAQVLEYRDEITAVQEELLRSTRIDGDAVRHAMQRVREADQTRAIAKRTTHQPSPPGEGPAGTAQLPAAVAGGTSTPNTGGTGMSFTEQATATLSAANERAGYIRGALQQASMDIQENAAQIGMVSSEAQTLAEVSAVYRQAMEQLEQVQGLIEHASTVTETYAASLLS
;
A
#
# COMPACT_ATOMS: atom_id res chain seq x y z
N MET A 1 -30.42 19.42 -7.69
CA MET A 1 -29.62 19.53 -8.93
C MET A 1 -29.49 18.13 -9.49
N ALA A 2 -29.60 17.94 -10.81
CA ALA A 2 -29.28 16.65 -11.41
C ALA A 2 -27.79 16.34 -11.15
N PRO A 3 -27.39 15.07 -10.92
CA PRO A 3 -25.99 14.72 -10.82
C PRO A 3 -25.29 15.10 -12.13
N ALA A 4 -24.13 15.74 -12.04
CA ALA A 4 -23.35 16.08 -13.24
C ALA A 4 -23.00 14.81 -14.01
N PHE A 5 -22.94 14.90 -15.34
CA PHE A 5 -22.47 13.81 -16.19
C PHE A 5 -21.02 13.48 -15.79
N GLU A 6 -20.81 12.29 -15.20
CA GLU A 6 -19.49 11.85 -14.76
C GLU A 6 -18.77 11.09 -15.87
N VAL A 7 -17.48 11.40 -16.04
CA VAL A 7 -16.61 10.79 -17.04
C VAL A 7 -15.29 10.37 -16.40
N SER A 8 -14.63 9.35 -16.94
CA SER A 8 -13.31 8.90 -16.47
C SER A 8 -12.16 9.61 -17.19
N TRP A 9 -10.95 9.57 -16.61
CA TRP A 9 -9.76 10.03 -17.32
C TRP A 9 -9.47 9.26 -18.60
N ALA A 10 -9.84 7.96 -18.66
CA ALA A 10 -9.72 7.14 -19.86
C ALA A 10 -10.57 7.67 -21.03
N GLU A 11 -11.70 8.33 -20.75
CA GLU A 11 -12.56 8.93 -21.79
C GLU A 11 -12.07 10.30 -22.24
N VAL A 12 -11.35 11.01 -21.37
CA VAL A 12 -10.78 12.34 -21.64
C VAL A 12 -9.48 12.23 -22.44
N LEU A 13 -8.60 11.29 -22.07
CA LEU A 13 -7.26 11.18 -22.63
C LEU A 13 -7.27 10.46 -23.99
N CYS A 14 -6.45 10.93 -24.93
CA CYS A 14 -6.16 10.13 -26.12
C CYS A 14 -5.18 9.00 -25.78
N GLY A 15 -5.08 7.98 -26.65
CA GLY A 15 -4.23 6.81 -26.43
C GLY A 15 -2.77 7.17 -26.14
N ASP A 16 -2.19 8.12 -26.88
CA ASP A 16 -0.80 8.54 -26.68
C ASP A 16 -0.58 9.24 -25.34
N CYS A 17 -1.50 10.12 -24.92
CA CYS A 17 -1.42 10.79 -23.61
C CYS A 17 -1.63 9.81 -22.46
N ALA A 18 -2.57 8.88 -22.59
CA ALA A 18 -2.79 7.83 -21.60
C ALA A 18 -1.53 6.96 -21.41
N GLN A 19 -0.92 6.51 -22.51
CA GLN A 19 0.32 5.74 -22.46
C GLN A 19 1.49 6.53 -21.86
N ASP A 20 1.65 7.81 -22.23
CA ASP A 20 2.71 8.67 -21.68
C ASP A 20 2.53 8.90 -20.18
N ILE A 21 1.30 9.12 -19.71
CA ILE A 21 0.97 9.24 -18.28
C ILE A 21 1.26 7.93 -17.54
N LEU A 22 0.88 6.78 -18.08
CA LEU A 22 1.18 5.49 -17.44
C LEU A 22 2.68 5.14 -17.45
N ALA A 23 3.44 5.70 -18.39
CA ALA A 23 4.88 5.47 -18.50
C ALA A 23 5.74 6.46 -17.71
N ARG A 24 5.21 7.64 -17.34
CA ARG A 24 6.00 8.75 -16.76
C ARG A 24 5.30 9.52 -15.64
N GLY A 25 4.03 9.27 -15.39
CA GLY A 25 3.18 10.02 -14.48
C GLY A 25 2.62 11.32 -15.08
N TRP A 26 1.88 12.06 -14.25
CA TRP A 26 1.29 13.37 -14.60
C TRP A 26 2.31 14.51 -14.55
N GLY A 27 3.36 14.40 -15.37
CA GLY A 27 4.40 15.44 -15.47
C GLY A 27 3.90 16.77 -16.03
N PRO A 28 4.77 17.80 -16.10
CA PRO A 28 4.42 19.17 -16.52
C PRO A 28 3.65 19.25 -17.85
N ARG A 29 3.94 18.36 -18.79
CA ARG A 29 3.25 18.25 -20.09
C ARG A 29 1.74 18.04 -19.94
N HIS A 30 1.30 17.26 -18.95
CA HIS A 30 -0.10 16.85 -18.78
C HIS A 30 -0.81 17.64 -17.68
N GLN A 31 -0.10 18.41 -16.86
CA GLN A 31 -0.73 19.24 -15.82
C GLN A 31 -1.85 20.15 -16.32
N PRO A 32 -1.75 20.81 -17.49
CA PRO A 32 -2.85 21.63 -18.01
C PRO A 32 -4.19 20.88 -18.11
N LEU A 33 -4.17 19.57 -18.37
CA LEU A 33 -5.39 18.75 -18.46
C LEU A 33 -6.13 18.69 -17.13
N LEU A 34 -5.43 18.77 -16.00
CA LEU A 34 -6.03 18.81 -14.65
C LEU A 34 -6.82 20.11 -14.41
N TRP A 35 -6.61 21.14 -15.24
CA TRP A 35 -7.32 22.41 -15.22
C TRP A 35 -8.29 22.56 -16.40
N GLY A 36 -8.54 21.48 -17.15
CA GLY A 36 -9.41 21.49 -18.32
C GLY A 36 -8.78 22.10 -19.58
N GLU A 37 -7.47 22.35 -19.57
CA GLU A 37 -6.73 22.90 -20.70
C GLU A 37 -5.91 21.81 -21.39
N THR A 38 -5.78 21.85 -22.72
CA THR A 38 -4.88 20.93 -23.40
C THR A 38 -4.40 21.47 -24.73
N SER A 39 -3.12 21.26 -25.01
CA SER A 39 -2.50 21.48 -26.32
C SER A 39 -2.51 20.22 -27.19
N CYS A 40 -2.94 19.07 -26.65
CA CYS A 40 -3.04 17.82 -27.39
C CYS A 40 -4.35 17.76 -28.19
N THR A 41 -4.26 17.75 -29.53
CA THR A 41 -5.42 17.68 -30.43
C THR A 41 -6.33 16.48 -30.14
N GLY A 42 -5.77 15.32 -29.77
CA GLY A 42 -6.54 14.13 -29.42
C GLY A 42 -7.39 14.34 -28.17
N CYS A 43 -6.78 14.81 -27.08
CA CYS A 43 -7.50 15.12 -25.84
C CYS A 43 -8.53 16.24 -26.04
N ALA A 44 -8.19 17.29 -26.81
CA ALA A 44 -9.13 18.36 -27.14
C ALA A 44 -10.36 17.85 -27.91
N THR A 45 -10.16 16.88 -28.82
CA THR A 45 -11.24 16.24 -29.56
C THR A 45 -12.17 15.45 -28.62
N ASN A 46 -11.60 14.70 -27.67
CA ASN A 46 -12.35 13.95 -26.66
C ASN A 46 -13.15 14.88 -25.73
N LEU A 47 -12.52 15.92 -25.19
CA LEU A 47 -13.20 16.94 -24.37
C LEU A 47 -14.37 17.59 -25.12
N GLY A 48 -14.17 17.94 -26.40
CA GLY A 48 -15.23 18.50 -27.24
C GLY A 48 -16.37 17.52 -27.50
N ARG A 49 -16.09 16.22 -27.61
CA ARG A 49 -17.11 15.17 -27.71
C ARG A 49 -17.92 15.07 -26.41
N LEU A 50 -17.25 14.95 -25.26
CA LEU A 50 -17.90 14.84 -23.94
C LEU A 50 -18.75 16.07 -23.63
N ALA A 51 -18.28 17.28 -23.96
CA ALA A 51 -19.04 18.51 -23.81
C ALA A 51 -20.36 18.51 -24.63
N ARG A 52 -20.36 17.92 -25.83
CA ARG A 52 -21.59 17.75 -26.64
C ARG A 52 -22.52 16.70 -26.05
N GLU A 53 -21.97 15.59 -25.56
CA GLU A 53 -22.73 14.51 -24.92
C GLU A 53 -23.41 14.97 -23.62
N ALA A 54 -22.76 15.86 -22.88
CA ALA A 54 -23.31 16.52 -21.70
C ALA A 54 -24.45 17.52 -21.99
N ARG A 55 -24.78 17.80 -23.27
CA ARG A 55 -25.91 18.65 -23.70
C ARG A 55 -25.99 20.03 -23.02
N GLY A 56 -24.83 20.60 -22.65
CA GLY A 56 -24.75 21.89 -21.97
C GLY A 56 -24.91 21.85 -20.45
N GLU A 57 -25.11 20.67 -19.85
CA GLU A 57 -25.15 20.49 -18.39
C GLU A 57 -23.76 20.51 -17.76
N GLY A 58 -22.71 20.48 -18.59
CA GLY A 58 -21.33 20.29 -18.14
C GLY A 58 -21.06 18.85 -17.75
N PHE A 59 -19.80 18.53 -17.55
CA PHE A 59 -19.39 17.21 -17.07
C PHE A 59 -18.31 17.37 -16.01
N GLN A 60 -18.24 16.39 -15.11
CA GLN A 60 -17.18 16.30 -14.12
C GLN A 60 -16.37 15.04 -14.37
N ILE A 61 -15.06 15.15 -14.23
CA ILE A 61 -14.21 13.98 -14.26
C ILE A 61 -14.33 13.31 -12.89
N ALA A 62 -14.75 12.04 -12.87
CA ALA A 62 -14.90 11.26 -11.66
C ALA A 62 -13.59 11.27 -10.86
N HIS A 63 -13.69 11.34 -9.53
CA HIS A 63 -12.50 11.29 -8.69
C HIS A 63 -11.80 9.94 -8.81
N TRP A 64 -12.60 8.87 -8.93
CA TRP A 64 -12.26 7.48 -9.20
C TRP A 64 -13.39 6.83 -10.01
N SER A 65 -13.05 6.05 -11.03
CA SER A 65 -13.97 5.23 -11.83
C SER A 65 -14.30 3.91 -11.13
N LEU A 66 -13.48 3.51 -10.16
CA LEU A 66 -13.71 2.32 -9.35
C LEU A 66 -14.54 2.67 -8.11
N THR A 67 -15.61 1.92 -7.88
CA THR A 67 -16.28 1.94 -6.58
C THR A 67 -15.39 1.26 -5.55
N VAL A 68 -14.67 2.06 -4.77
CA VAL A 68 -13.85 1.58 -3.66
C VAL A 68 -14.75 1.38 -2.44
N PRO A 69 -14.69 0.23 -1.73
CA PRO A 69 -15.44 0.03 -0.50
C PRO A 69 -15.17 1.13 0.53
N GLU A 70 -16.17 1.47 1.33
CA GLU A 70 -16.01 2.42 2.43
C GLU A 70 -14.88 1.95 3.36
N GLY A 71 -13.93 2.85 3.67
CA GLY A 71 -12.72 2.54 4.44
C GLY A 71 -11.51 2.11 3.60
N ALA A 72 -11.71 1.47 2.44
CA ALA A 72 -10.59 1.09 1.58
C ALA A 72 -9.88 2.31 0.97
N GLU A 73 -10.57 3.44 0.80
CA GLU A 73 -9.93 4.71 0.42
C GLU A 73 -8.97 5.21 1.50
N ARG A 74 -9.38 5.24 2.77
CA ARG A 74 -8.52 5.66 3.88
C ARG A 74 -7.30 4.76 4.01
N TRP A 75 -7.50 3.44 3.86
CA TRP A 75 -6.41 2.48 3.87
C TRP A 75 -5.42 2.68 2.73
N ARG A 76 -5.93 2.87 1.50
CA ARG A 76 -5.12 3.13 0.31
C ARG A 76 -4.31 4.41 0.48
N THR A 77 -4.94 5.50 0.90
CA THR A 77 -4.26 6.76 1.19
C THR A 77 -3.18 6.55 2.25
N ALA A 78 -3.45 5.81 3.33
CA ALA A 78 -2.42 5.49 4.33
C ALA A 78 -1.25 4.70 3.76
N GLN A 79 -1.50 3.78 2.82
CA GLN A 79 -0.45 3.04 2.12
C GLN A 79 0.39 3.97 1.25
N HIS A 80 -0.28 4.85 0.51
CA HIS A 80 0.30 5.84 -0.39
C HIS A 80 1.25 6.78 0.37
N GLU A 81 0.78 7.39 1.45
CA GLU A 81 1.61 8.27 2.28
C GLU A 81 2.71 7.51 3.03
N ALA A 82 2.45 6.28 3.48
CA ALA A 82 3.50 5.47 4.09
C ALA A 82 4.64 5.13 3.11
N ALA A 83 4.31 4.89 1.84
CA ALA A 83 5.31 4.66 0.79
C ALA A 83 6.19 5.89 0.61
N HIS A 84 5.59 7.08 0.49
CA HIS A 84 6.32 8.36 0.44
C HIS A 84 7.25 8.54 1.64
N ALA A 85 6.74 8.30 2.85
CA ALA A 85 7.54 8.46 4.07
C ALA A 85 8.73 7.48 4.12
N VAL A 86 8.49 6.19 3.87
CA VAL A 86 9.55 5.16 3.94
C VAL A 86 10.58 5.35 2.84
N LEU A 87 10.14 5.49 1.58
CA LEU A 87 11.08 5.68 0.47
C LEU A 87 11.75 7.05 0.55
N GLY A 88 11.10 8.06 1.11
CA GLY A 88 11.71 9.34 1.42
C GLY A 88 12.95 9.19 2.32
N GLU A 89 12.76 8.62 3.51
CA GLU A 89 13.84 8.33 4.46
C GLU A 89 14.93 7.44 3.84
N ARG A 90 14.55 6.39 3.10
CA ARG A 90 15.49 5.46 2.45
C ARG A 90 16.32 6.10 1.34
N ASN A 91 15.77 7.09 0.66
CA ASN A 91 16.45 7.82 -0.40
C ASN A 91 17.14 9.11 0.11
N GLY A 92 17.21 9.32 1.43
CA GLY A 92 17.96 10.40 2.07
C GLY A 92 17.21 11.73 2.21
N LEU A 93 15.89 11.73 1.98
CA LEU A 93 15.01 12.83 2.37
C LEU A 93 14.75 12.76 3.88
N ILE A 94 14.52 13.91 4.51
CA ILE A 94 14.20 13.97 5.93
C ILE A 94 12.69 14.08 6.05
N VAL A 95 12.00 13.03 6.50
CA VAL A 95 10.55 13.13 6.72
C VAL A 95 10.34 13.91 8.01
N THR A 96 9.58 14.99 7.91
CA THR A 96 9.20 15.82 9.06
C THR A 96 7.81 15.44 9.58
N ASN A 97 6.90 15.06 8.68
CA ASN A 97 5.52 14.71 9.00
C ASN A 97 4.89 13.86 7.89
N ALA A 98 4.05 12.89 8.27
CA ALA A 98 3.14 12.16 7.37
C ALA A 98 1.71 12.20 7.94
N GLN A 99 0.70 12.37 7.09
CA GLN A 99 -0.70 12.41 7.53
C GLN A 99 -1.68 11.91 6.47
N ILE A 100 -2.82 11.38 6.92
CA ILE A 100 -3.98 10.94 6.12
C ILE A 100 -5.23 11.75 6.49
N ALA A 101 -5.15 13.06 6.33
CA ALA A 101 -6.23 13.99 6.61
C ALA A 101 -6.50 14.86 5.40
N SER A 102 -7.78 15.23 5.20
CA SER A 102 -8.13 16.29 4.26
C SER A 102 -7.41 17.57 4.66
N SER A 103 -6.57 18.06 3.75
CA SER A 103 -5.82 19.30 3.90
C SER A 103 -5.95 20.11 2.63
N ARG A 104 -6.00 21.43 2.76
CA ARG A 104 -6.00 22.34 1.61
C ARG A 104 -4.60 22.88 1.41
N GLU A 105 -4.00 22.57 0.27
CA GLU A 105 -2.64 22.97 -0.07
C GLU A 105 -2.56 23.65 -1.45
N MET A 106 -1.59 24.54 -1.61
CA MET A 106 -1.34 25.20 -2.89
C MET A 106 -0.42 24.35 -3.75
N VAL A 107 -0.96 23.61 -4.71
CA VAL A 107 -0.19 22.78 -5.66
C VAL A 107 -0.14 23.47 -7.01
N GLY A 108 1.06 23.93 -7.42
CA GLY A 108 1.23 24.65 -8.69
C GLY A 108 0.43 25.96 -8.76
N GLY A 109 0.24 26.64 -7.62
CA GLY A 109 -0.52 27.90 -7.54
C GLY A 109 -2.04 27.76 -7.46
N VAL A 110 -2.56 26.53 -7.34
CA VAL A 110 -3.99 26.25 -7.18
C VAL A 110 -4.24 25.56 -5.84
N GLU A 111 -5.23 26.02 -5.07
CA GLU A 111 -5.67 25.35 -3.84
C GLU A 111 -6.31 24.01 -4.19
N LYS A 112 -5.80 22.93 -3.61
CA LYS A 112 -6.30 21.56 -3.78
C LYS A 112 -6.57 20.92 -2.42
N GLU A 113 -7.64 20.15 -2.36
CA GLU A 113 -7.89 19.25 -1.25
C GLU A 113 -7.08 17.95 -1.47
N LEU A 114 -6.18 17.64 -0.54
CA LEU A 114 -5.37 16.43 -0.50
C LEU A 114 -5.86 15.54 0.63
N ASN A 115 -6.02 14.24 0.37
CA ASN A 115 -6.48 13.27 1.36
C ASN A 115 -5.35 12.72 2.26
N GLY A 116 -4.11 13.03 1.91
CA GLY A 116 -2.90 12.73 2.65
C GLY A 116 -1.75 13.61 2.16
N HIS A 117 -0.69 13.69 2.95
CA HIS A 117 0.53 14.39 2.57
C HIS A 117 1.73 13.95 3.42
N VAL A 118 2.91 13.88 2.80
CA VAL A 118 4.21 13.75 3.48
C VAL A 118 5.05 14.99 3.25
N HIS A 119 5.48 15.65 4.33
CA HIS A 119 6.43 16.76 4.26
C HIS A 119 7.86 16.22 4.35
N PHE A 120 8.68 16.64 3.39
CA PHE A 120 10.11 16.37 3.36
C PHE A 120 10.91 17.67 3.59
N ASP A 121 11.98 17.54 4.36
CA ASP A 121 13.11 18.45 4.34
C ASP A 121 14.27 17.81 3.57
N PHE A 122 15.19 18.66 3.14
CA PHE A 122 16.41 18.24 2.45
C PHE A 122 17.60 18.35 3.41
N PRO A 123 18.50 17.35 3.45
CA PRO A 123 19.74 17.45 4.20
C PRO A 123 20.62 18.58 3.65
N GLU A 124 21.55 19.06 4.48
CA GLU A 124 22.57 20.00 4.04
C GLU A 124 23.41 19.37 2.91
N GLY A 125 23.36 19.96 1.71
CA GLY A 125 23.95 19.40 0.49
C GLY A 125 22.95 18.83 -0.52
N GLY A 126 21.67 18.75 -0.16
CA GLY A 126 20.59 18.26 -1.02
C GLY A 126 20.61 16.74 -1.22
N VAL A 127 19.70 16.26 -2.08
CA VAL A 127 19.62 14.85 -2.49
C VAL A 127 19.77 14.74 -4.01
N PRO A 128 20.25 13.61 -4.55
CA PRO A 128 20.20 13.34 -5.98
C PRO A 128 18.76 13.46 -6.51
N LEU A 129 18.59 14.04 -7.69
CA LEU A 129 17.26 14.19 -8.30
C LEU A 129 16.55 12.84 -8.50
N SER A 130 17.30 11.77 -8.78
CA SER A 130 16.78 10.40 -8.85
C SER A 130 16.18 9.92 -7.53
N ASN A 131 16.80 10.30 -6.41
CA ASN A 131 16.33 9.93 -5.08
C ASN A 131 15.03 10.66 -4.72
N LEU A 132 14.96 11.96 -5.05
CA LEU A 132 13.71 12.71 -4.96
C LEU A 132 12.64 12.11 -5.87
N ALA A 133 12.99 11.75 -7.10
CA ALA A 133 12.09 11.11 -8.06
C ALA A 133 11.52 9.79 -7.49
N ASN A 134 12.35 8.94 -6.89
CA ASN A 134 11.88 7.71 -6.24
C ASN A 134 10.91 8.01 -5.08
N GLY A 135 11.25 9.01 -4.26
CA GLY A 135 10.39 9.47 -3.17
C GLY A 135 9.01 9.92 -3.65
N VAL A 136 8.92 10.70 -4.73
CA VAL A 136 7.63 11.18 -5.28
C VAL A 136 6.89 10.15 -6.13
N HIS A 137 7.57 9.10 -6.63
CA HIS A 137 6.91 7.99 -7.32
C HIS A 137 6.35 6.93 -6.37
N ALA A 138 6.74 6.95 -5.10
CA ALA A 138 6.43 5.92 -4.11
C ALA A 138 4.93 5.65 -3.95
N GLY A 139 4.11 6.69 -3.77
CA GLY A 139 2.66 6.57 -3.64
C GLY A 139 2.00 5.91 -4.85
N TRP A 140 2.41 6.30 -6.06
CA TRP A 140 1.89 5.68 -7.28
C TRP A 140 2.30 4.20 -7.41
N ALA A 141 3.54 3.85 -7.04
CA ALA A 141 4.02 2.48 -7.11
C ALA A 141 3.20 1.55 -6.18
N VAL A 142 2.90 1.95 -4.95
CA VAL A 142 2.01 1.16 -4.08
C VAL A 142 0.58 1.09 -4.59
N ASP A 143 0.05 2.17 -5.16
CA ASP A 143 -1.30 2.16 -5.76
C ASP A 143 -1.38 1.16 -6.93
N ARG A 144 -0.34 1.04 -7.76
CA ARG A 144 -0.28 0.03 -8.84
C ARG A 144 -0.27 -1.40 -8.31
N LEU A 145 0.51 -1.66 -7.25
CA LEU A 145 0.54 -2.98 -6.61
C LEU A 145 -0.81 -3.32 -5.98
N TRP A 146 -1.49 -2.32 -5.40
CA TRP A 146 -2.84 -2.49 -4.89
C TRP A 146 -3.83 -2.83 -6.00
N LEU A 147 -3.83 -2.11 -7.12
CA LEU A 147 -4.64 -2.46 -8.29
C LEU A 147 -4.36 -3.88 -8.79
N LYS A 148 -3.09 -4.29 -8.86
CA LYS A 148 -2.71 -5.66 -9.23
C LYS A 148 -3.29 -6.69 -8.25
N SER A 149 -3.29 -6.41 -6.95
CA SER A 149 -3.88 -7.31 -5.95
C SER A 149 -5.40 -7.49 -6.10
N LEU A 150 -6.05 -6.55 -6.78
CA LEU A 150 -7.48 -6.61 -7.12
C LEU A 150 -7.74 -7.22 -8.51
N GLY A 151 -6.70 -7.62 -9.26
CA GLY A 151 -6.83 -8.09 -10.65
C GLY A 151 -7.16 -6.97 -11.65
N LEU A 152 -6.78 -5.73 -11.34
CA LEU A 152 -7.07 -4.52 -12.13
C LEU A 152 -5.84 -3.95 -12.84
N GLU A 153 -4.74 -4.69 -12.92
CA GLU A 153 -3.50 -4.27 -13.59
C GLU A 153 -3.62 -4.10 -15.11
N GLY A 154 -4.74 -4.51 -15.70
CA GLY A 154 -5.09 -4.27 -17.11
C GLY A 154 -6.22 -3.25 -17.30
N ASP A 155 -6.84 -2.76 -16.22
CA ASP A 155 -7.96 -1.82 -16.28
C ASP A 155 -7.43 -0.40 -16.48
N LEU A 156 -7.54 0.10 -17.73
CA LEU A 156 -7.01 1.41 -18.11
C LEU A 156 -7.62 2.57 -17.29
N PRO A 157 -8.95 2.66 -17.09
CA PRO A 157 -9.54 3.65 -16.19
C PRO A 157 -8.92 3.63 -14.77
N ALA A 158 -8.86 2.46 -14.13
CA ALA A 158 -8.33 2.35 -12.77
C ALA A 158 -6.85 2.77 -12.68
N GLN A 159 -6.04 2.40 -13.68
CA GLN A 159 -4.63 2.79 -13.74
C GLN A 159 -4.43 4.31 -13.91
N LEU A 160 -5.25 4.95 -14.75
CA LEU A 160 -5.18 6.39 -14.95
C LEU A 160 -5.63 7.17 -13.71
N ASP A 161 -6.63 6.65 -12.99
CA ASP A 161 -7.08 7.25 -11.73
C ASP A 161 -6.03 7.11 -10.63
N ALA A 162 -5.41 5.94 -10.49
CA ALA A 162 -4.26 5.75 -9.60
C ALA A 162 -3.11 6.69 -9.96
N ALA A 163 -2.77 6.82 -11.24
CA ALA A 163 -1.74 7.76 -11.69
C ALA A 163 -2.13 9.21 -11.35
N LYS A 164 -3.40 9.59 -11.52
CA LYS A 164 -3.91 10.93 -11.17
C LYS A 164 -3.86 11.20 -9.68
N GLY A 165 -4.04 10.17 -8.84
CA GLY A 165 -3.83 10.27 -7.40
C GLY A 165 -2.44 10.83 -7.05
N ALA A 166 -1.42 10.43 -7.80
CA ALA A 166 -0.04 10.89 -7.60
C ALA A 166 0.33 12.17 -8.36
N ALA A 167 -0.63 12.86 -8.98
CA ALA A 167 -0.32 14.00 -9.86
C ALA A 167 0.28 15.20 -9.11
N ALA A 168 -0.07 15.39 -7.84
CA ALA A 168 0.53 16.42 -6.99
C ALA A 168 1.99 16.11 -6.68
N ASP A 169 2.32 14.84 -6.42
CA ASP A 169 3.69 14.40 -6.13
C ASP A 169 4.59 14.59 -7.36
N MET A 170 4.07 14.24 -8.54
CA MET A 170 4.77 14.48 -9.81
C MET A 170 4.95 15.97 -10.10
N ALA A 171 4.02 16.82 -9.64
CA ALA A 171 4.15 18.27 -9.78
C ALA A 171 5.31 18.84 -8.97
N ALA A 172 5.57 18.27 -7.79
CA ALA A 172 6.65 18.71 -6.91
C ALA A 172 8.01 18.60 -7.60
N ILE A 173 8.29 17.48 -8.28
CA ILE A 173 9.53 17.31 -9.03
C ILE A 173 9.57 18.09 -10.35
N GLY A 174 8.41 18.39 -10.95
CA GLY A 174 8.31 19.19 -12.17
C GLY A 174 8.95 20.59 -12.06
N THR A 175 9.08 21.13 -10.84
CA THR A 175 9.76 22.40 -10.58
C THR A 175 11.27 22.38 -10.89
N TYR A 176 11.86 21.19 -10.99
CA TYR A 176 13.29 20.98 -11.30
C TYR A 176 13.56 20.69 -12.78
N ASP A 177 12.53 20.67 -13.63
CA ASP A 177 12.62 20.32 -15.06
C ASP A 177 13.43 19.03 -15.32
N PRO A 178 13.07 17.89 -14.68
CA PRO A 178 13.80 16.65 -14.84
C PRO A 178 13.76 16.18 -16.29
N ALA A 179 14.86 15.63 -16.77
CA ALA A 179 14.88 14.95 -18.06
C ALA A 179 13.87 13.78 -18.05
N PRO A 180 13.16 13.49 -19.17
CA PRO A 180 12.07 12.50 -19.17
C PRO A 180 12.47 11.08 -18.74
N ASP A 181 13.74 10.72 -18.92
CA ASP A 181 14.32 9.44 -18.51
C ASP A 181 14.40 9.28 -16.99
N VAL A 182 14.50 10.38 -16.23
CA VAL A 182 14.48 10.35 -14.76
C VAL A 182 13.17 9.77 -14.24
N HIS A 183 12.03 10.17 -14.81
CA HIS A 183 10.72 9.64 -14.40
C HIS A 183 10.57 8.15 -14.73
N VAL A 184 11.02 7.74 -15.93
CA VAL A 184 10.94 6.33 -16.36
C VAL A 184 11.82 5.46 -15.47
N GLN A 185 13.02 5.92 -15.15
CA GLN A 185 13.94 5.20 -14.26
C GLN A 185 13.38 5.15 -12.84
N ALA A 186 12.89 6.28 -12.32
CA ALA A 186 12.32 6.34 -10.98
C ALA A 186 11.15 5.38 -10.80
N MET A 187 10.25 5.26 -11.79
CA MET A 187 9.17 4.27 -11.72
C MET A 187 9.67 2.85 -11.52
N ARG A 188 10.71 2.44 -12.27
CA ARG A 188 11.27 1.09 -12.19
C ARG A 188 11.95 0.84 -10.86
N ASP A 189 12.74 1.80 -10.39
CA ASP A 189 13.48 1.70 -9.14
C ASP A 189 12.50 1.70 -7.94
N THR A 190 11.47 2.53 -8.01
CA THR A 190 10.45 2.63 -6.95
C THR A 190 9.65 1.34 -6.81
N ASP A 191 9.26 0.67 -7.91
CA ASP A 191 8.57 -0.62 -7.83
C ASP A 191 9.41 -1.67 -7.07
N ALA A 192 10.71 -1.72 -7.36
CA ALA A 192 11.63 -2.62 -6.66
C ALA A 192 11.79 -2.23 -5.19
N GLN A 193 11.94 -0.94 -4.88
CA GLN A 193 12.08 -0.43 -3.51
C GLN A 193 10.81 -0.65 -2.67
N VAL A 194 9.62 -0.49 -3.25
CA VAL A 194 8.35 -0.75 -2.55
C VAL A 194 8.23 -2.22 -2.16
N LEU A 195 8.67 -3.13 -3.04
CA LEU A 195 8.71 -4.56 -2.72
C LEU A 195 9.77 -4.87 -1.65
N GLU A 196 10.95 -4.25 -1.73
CA GLU A 196 12.03 -4.42 -0.75
C GLU A 196 11.63 -3.92 0.65
N TYR A 197 10.97 -2.77 0.72
CA TYR A 197 10.60 -2.10 1.99
C TYR A 197 9.13 -2.31 2.38
N ARG A 198 8.46 -3.34 1.84
CA ARG A 198 7.03 -3.59 2.05
C ARG A 198 6.64 -3.65 3.53
N ASP A 199 7.45 -4.31 4.36
CA ASP A 199 7.16 -4.47 5.80
C ASP A 199 7.29 -3.13 6.54
N GLU A 200 8.24 -2.28 6.14
CA GLU A 200 8.40 -0.92 6.69
C GLU A 200 7.24 -0.02 6.29
N ILE A 201 6.82 -0.07 5.02
CA ILE A 201 5.65 0.65 4.51
C ILE A 201 4.40 0.24 5.28
N THR A 202 4.21 -1.06 5.48
CA THR A 202 3.06 -1.60 6.25
C THR A 202 3.10 -1.10 7.70
N ALA A 203 4.26 -1.11 8.35
CA ALA A 203 4.39 -0.63 9.72
C ALA A 203 4.07 0.87 9.85
N VAL A 204 4.54 1.71 8.93
CA VAL A 204 4.24 3.16 8.89
C VAL A 204 2.76 3.41 8.56
N GLN A 205 2.19 2.65 7.64
CA GLN A 205 0.77 2.70 7.29
C GLN A 205 -0.11 2.42 8.53
N GLU A 206 0.22 1.40 9.32
CA GLU A 206 -0.52 1.08 10.54
C GLU A 206 -0.45 2.21 11.58
N GLU A 207 0.69 2.89 11.69
CA GLU A 207 0.81 4.08 12.55
C GLU A 207 -0.07 5.23 12.03
N LEU A 208 -0.07 5.49 10.72
CA LEU A 208 -0.94 6.48 10.09
C LEU A 208 -2.41 6.19 10.30
N LEU A 209 -2.85 4.93 10.15
CA LEU A 209 -4.24 4.55 10.38
C LEU A 209 -4.65 4.77 11.83
N ARG A 210 -3.76 4.51 12.79
CA ARG A 210 -4.00 4.69 14.23
C ARG A 210 -4.05 6.15 14.66
N SER A 211 -3.12 6.98 14.17
CA SER A 211 -2.95 8.35 14.67
C SER A 211 -3.42 9.44 13.70
N THR A 212 -3.78 9.10 12.46
CA THR A 212 -4.08 10.01 11.33
C THR A 212 -2.89 10.88 10.90
N ARG A 213 -2.01 11.27 11.82
CA ARG A 213 -0.81 12.05 11.61
C ARG A 213 0.31 11.53 12.50
N ILE A 214 1.52 11.44 11.94
CA ILE A 214 2.73 11.04 12.65
C ILE A 214 3.88 11.96 12.24
N ASP A 215 4.78 12.26 13.18
CA ASP A 215 6.01 13.00 12.90
C ASP A 215 7.10 12.09 12.31
N GLY A 216 8.21 12.71 11.89
CA GLY A 216 9.37 11.99 11.36
C GLY A 216 9.98 10.97 12.33
N ASP A 217 9.95 11.25 13.64
CA ASP A 217 10.50 10.32 14.64
C ASP A 217 9.64 9.05 14.75
N ALA A 218 8.32 9.19 14.71
CA ALA A 218 7.39 8.07 14.68
C ALA A 218 7.55 7.22 13.40
N VAL A 219 7.77 7.85 12.24
CA VAL A 219 8.10 7.14 10.98
C VAL A 219 9.38 6.32 11.15
N ARG A 220 10.49 6.95 11.56
CA ARG A 220 11.77 6.28 11.75
C ARG A 220 11.70 5.16 12.78
N HIS A 221 10.95 5.37 13.87
CA HIS A 221 10.75 4.37 14.90
C HIS A 221 9.97 3.16 14.36
N ALA A 222 8.90 3.35 13.58
CA ALA A 222 8.17 2.25 12.94
C ALA A 222 9.06 1.42 12.00
N MET A 223 9.86 2.09 11.16
CA MET A 223 10.84 1.42 10.27
C MET A 223 11.92 0.67 11.08
N GLN A 224 12.37 1.25 12.19
CA GLN A 224 13.38 0.63 13.05
C GLN A 224 12.87 -0.66 13.70
N ARG A 225 11.61 -0.70 14.15
CA ARG A 225 11.01 -1.92 14.73
C ARG A 225 11.01 -3.10 13.75
N VAL A 226 10.72 -2.85 12.46
CA VAL A 226 10.75 -3.88 11.42
C VAL A 226 12.17 -4.43 11.26
N ARG A 227 13.17 -3.54 11.17
CA ARG A 227 14.58 -3.93 11.06
C ARG A 227 15.07 -4.76 12.25
N GLU A 228 14.70 -4.36 13.46
CA GLU A 228 15.04 -5.10 14.68
C GLU A 228 14.39 -6.49 14.73
N ALA A 229 13.14 -6.59 14.27
CA ALA A 229 12.45 -7.87 14.14
C ALA A 229 13.13 -8.78 13.12
N ASP A 230 13.52 -8.25 11.95
CA ASP A 230 14.26 -8.99 10.92
C ASP A 230 15.62 -9.47 11.40
N GLN A 231 16.36 -8.61 12.08
CA GLN A 231 17.64 -8.98 12.66
C GLN A 231 17.48 -10.11 13.68
N THR A 232 16.46 -10.02 14.54
CA THR A 232 16.14 -11.05 15.53
C THR A 232 15.78 -12.38 14.86
N ARG A 233 14.93 -12.36 13.81
CA ARG A 233 14.58 -13.54 13.02
C ARG A 233 15.80 -14.17 12.35
N ALA A 234 16.69 -13.36 11.78
CA ALA A 234 17.90 -13.82 11.12
C ALA A 234 18.88 -14.48 12.12
N ILE A 235 19.02 -13.93 13.32
CA ILE A 235 19.83 -14.53 14.40
C ILE A 235 19.23 -15.87 14.82
N ALA A 236 17.92 -15.94 15.08
CA ALA A 236 17.25 -17.18 15.46
C ALA A 236 17.43 -18.29 14.42
N LYS A 237 17.31 -17.96 13.11
CA LYS A 237 17.52 -18.91 12.01
C LYS A 237 18.96 -19.43 11.91
N ARG A 238 19.96 -18.61 12.25
CA ARG A 238 21.37 -19.06 12.29
C ARG A 238 21.61 -20.02 13.45
N THR A 239 21.04 -19.75 14.61
CA THR A 239 21.20 -20.60 15.80
C THR A 239 20.52 -21.96 15.65
N THR A 240 19.41 -22.07 14.91
CA THR A 240 18.71 -23.34 14.65
C THR A 240 19.32 -24.19 13.53
N HIS A 241 20.26 -23.66 12.76
CA HIS A 241 20.95 -24.39 11.68
C HIS A 241 22.42 -24.69 11.99
N GLN A 242 22.88 -24.43 13.21
CA GLN A 242 24.17 -24.94 13.65
C GLN A 242 24.03 -26.45 13.84
N PRO A 243 24.72 -27.30 13.07
CA PRO A 243 24.66 -28.74 13.26
C PRO A 243 25.14 -29.04 14.67
N SER A 244 24.31 -29.70 15.47
CA SER A 244 24.77 -30.25 16.74
C SER A 244 26.02 -31.07 16.45
N PRO A 245 27.14 -30.85 17.16
CA PRO A 245 28.28 -31.76 17.05
C PRO A 245 27.78 -33.19 17.33
N PRO A 246 28.31 -34.23 16.68
CA PRO A 246 27.94 -35.61 16.95
C PRO A 246 28.38 -35.95 18.38
N GLY A 247 27.50 -35.65 19.33
CA GLY A 247 27.69 -35.84 20.76
C GLY A 247 26.84 -37.00 21.21
N GLU A 248 27.53 -38.05 21.62
CA GLU A 248 27.05 -39.29 22.20
C GLU A 248 25.98 -39.05 23.28
N GLY A 249 24.99 -39.94 23.36
CA GLY A 249 23.95 -39.93 24.40
C GLY A 249 24.54 -39.93 25.82
N PRO A 250 23.71 -39.61 26.83
CA PRO A 250 22.83 -40.66 27.32
C PRO A 250 21.45 -40.19 27.76
N ALA A 251 20.60 -41.19 27.98
CA ALA A 251 19.26 -41.14 28.54
C ALA A 251 19.14 -40.22 29.77
N GLY A 252 18.11 -39.37 29.76
CA GLY A 252 17.74 -38.53 30.88
C GLY A 252 16.25 -38.19 30.79
N THR A 253 15.49 -38.74 31.72
CA THR A 253 14.05 -38.62 31.92
C THR A 253 13.51 -37.20 31.93
N ALA A 254 12.30 -37.07 31.39
CA ALA A 254 11.46 -35.88 31.37
C ALA A 254 11.30 -35.19 32.72
N GLN A 255 11.31 -33.85 32.70
CA GLN A 255 10.62 -33.03 33.70
C GLN A 255 10.24 -31.67 33.11
N LEU A 256 8.96 -31.52 32.78
CA LEU A 256 8.30 -30.24 32.50
C LEU A 256 8.15 -29.46 33.81
N PRO A 257 8.53 -28.16 33.88
CA PRO A 257 8.03 -27.28 34.92
C PRO A 257 6.68 -26.67 34.51
N ALA A 258 5.76 -26.68 35.48
CA ALA A 258 4.40 -26.19 35.40
C ALA A 258 4.31 -24.67 35.15
N ALA A 259 3.20 -24.30 34.51
CA ALA A 259 2.75 -22.93 34.29
C ALA A 259 2.59 -22.15 35.61
N VAL A 260 3.06 -20.90 35.63
CA VAL A 260 2.70 -19.90 36.64
C VAL A 260 1.85 -18.84 35.96
N ALA A 261 0.56 -18.86 36.27
CA ALA A 261 -0.39 -17.79 36.01
C ALA A 261 -0.27 -16.72 37.10
N GLY A 262 -0.32 -15.44 36.72
CA GLY A 262 -0.45 -14.33 37.67
C GLY A 262 0.06 -12.99 37.15
N GLY A 263 -0.71 -12.33 36.28
CA GLY A 263 -0.48 -10.94 35.88
C GLY A 263 -1.69 -10.09 36.24
N THR A 264 -1.60 -9.37 37.36
CA THR A 264 -2.61 -8.46 37.90
C THR A 264 -2.71 -7.19 37.05
N SER A 265 -3.92 -6.81 36.63
CA SER A 265 -4.18 -5.54 35.94
C SER A 265 -4.39 -4.40 36.94
N THR A 266 -3.70 -3.27 36.71
CA THR A 266 -3.94 -1.98 37.38
C THR A 266 -4.74 -1.06 36.44
N PRO A 267 -5.86 -0.44 36.89
CA PRO A 267 -6.55 0.57 36.10
C PRO A 267 -6.03 1.97 36.45
N ASN A 268 -5.57 2.73 35.44
CA ASN A 268 -5.38 4.17 35.55
C ASN A 268 -6.57 4.91 34.91
N THR A 269 -7.05 5.89 35.66
CA THR A 269 -8.17 6.79 35.43
C THR A 269 -7.75 8.02 34.61
N GLY A 270 -8.69 8.60 33.84
CA GLY A 270 -8.65 10.02 33.47
C GLY A 270 -8.82 10.35 31.99
N GLY A 271 -10.05 10.26 31.49
CA GLY A 271 -10.48 10.75 30.18
C GLY A 271 -11.93 10.32 29.98
N THR A 272 -12.77 11.14 29.36
CA THR A 272 -14.17 10.80 29.04
C THR A 272 -14.22 9.48 28.27
N GLY A 273 -14.36 8.39 29.02
CA GLY A 273 -14.13 7.04 28.53
C GLY A 273 -15.36 6.58 27.78
N MET A 274 -15.14 6.13 26.54
CA MET A 274 -16.05 5.19 25.88
C MET A 274 -16.47 4.15 26.91
N SER A 275 -17.77 3.83 26.92
CA SER A 275 -18.25 2.69 27.69
C SER A 275 -17.48 1.43 27.29
N PHE A 276 -17.35 0.47 28.22
CA PHE A 276 -16.65 -0.78 27.94
C PHE A 276 -17.21 -1.48 26.68
N THR A 277 -18.51 -1.34 26.43
CA THR A 277 -19.18 -1.84 25.23
C THR A 277 -18.71 -1.12 23.98
N GLU A 278 -18.65 0.22 23.96
CA GLU A 278 -18.15 1.00 22.81
C GLU A 278 -16.66 0.70 22.53
N GLN A 279 -15.84 0.55 23.57
CA GLN A 279 -14.44 0.18 23.44
C GLN A 279 -14.28 -1.24 22.87
N ALA A 280 -15.12 -2.19 23.32
CA ALA A 280 -15.15 -3.55 22.79
C ALA A 280 -15.59 -3.55 21.31
N THR A 281 -16.66 -2.85 20.96
CA THR A 281 -17.15 -2.74 19.57
C THR A 281 -16.09 -2.13 18.64
N ALA A 282 -15.42 -1.05 19.05
CA ALA A 282 -14.34 -0.44 18.28
C ALA A 282 -13.15 -1.39 18.08
N THR A 283 -12.78 -2.14 19.12
CA THR A 283 -11.69 -3.13 19.05
C THR A 283 -12.03 -4.30 18.13
N LEU A 284 -13.27 -4.81 18.18
CA LEU A 284 -13.75 -5.90 17.32
C LEU A 284 -13.85 -5.44 15.86
N SER A 285 -14.31 -4.22 15.61
CA SER A 285 -14.34 -3.62 14.27
C SER A 285 -12.93 -3.49 13.68
N ALA A 286 -11.96 -2.97 14.44
CA ALA A 286 -10.57 -2.89 14.02
C ALA A 286 -9.94 -4.29 13.79
N ALA A 287 -10.31 -5.30 14.58
CA ALA A 287 -9.86 -6.67 14.38
C ALA A 287 -10.40 -7.27 13.06
N ASN A 288 -11.67 -7.04 12.73
CA ASN A 288 -12.28 -7.49 11.48
C ASN A 288 -11.68 -6.77 10.25
N GLU A 289 -11.38 -5.48 10.38
CA GLU A 289 -10.68 -4.72 9.33
C GLU A 289 -9.31 -5.33 9.04
N ARG A 290 -8.52 -5.63 10.09
CA ARG A 290 -7.23 -6.34 9.97
C ARG A 290 -7.37 -7.73 9.38
N ALA A 291 -8.42 -8.48 9.75
CA ALA A 291 -8.71 -9.77 9.14
C ALA A 291 -9.02 -9.67 7.64
N GLY A 292 -9.62 -8.55 7.20
CA GLY A 292 -9.75 -8.21 5.77
C GLY A 292 -8.39 -8.09 5.07
N TYR A 293 -7.45 -7.35 5.66
CA TYR A 293 -6.09 -7.19 5.11
C TYR A 293 -5.33 -8.51 5.03
N ILE A 294 -5.37 -9.32 6.09
CA ILE A 294 -4.69 -10.61 6.10
C ILE A 294 -5.28 -11.53 5.02
N ARG A 295 -6.60 -11.52 4.80
CA ARG A 295 -7.24 -12.27 3.70
C ARG A 295 -6.71 -11.84 2.33
N GLY A 296 -6.63 -10.53 2.07
CA GLY A 296 -6.06 -10.02 0.82
C GLY A 296 -4.60 -10.44 0.61
N ALA A 297 -3.78 -10.37 1.67
CA ALA A 297 -2.39 -10.80 1.61
C ALA A 297 -2.24 -12.30 1.36
N LEU A 298 -3.07 -13.15 2.00
CA LEU A 298 -3.09 -14.60 1.77
C LEU A 298 -3.54 -14.96 0.36
N GLN A 299 -4.53 -14.24 -0.17
CA GLN A 299 -4.98 -14.42 -1.55
C GLN A 299 -3.86 -14.10 -2.54
N GLN A 300 -3.13 -12.99 -2.34
CA GLN A 300 -1.95 -12.65 -3.16
C GLN A 300 -0.87 -13.73 -3.07
N ALA A 301 -0.54 -14.19 -1.85
CA ALA A 301 0.44 -15.25 -1.66
C ALA A 301 0.04 -16.56 -2.37
N SER A 302 -1.26 -16.89 -2.39
CA SER A 302 -1.80 -18.04 -3.12
C SER A 302 -1.60 -17.88 -4.63
N MET A 303 -1.89 -16.70 -5.20
CA MET A 303 -1.66 -16.41 -6.62
C MET A 303 -0.17 -16.51 -6.99
N ASP A 304 0.71 -15.93 -6.18
CA ASP A 304 2.17 -15.97 -6.42
C ASP A 304 2.70 -17.42 -6.37
N ILE A 305 2.19 -18.26 -5.47
CA ILE A 305 2.55 -19.68 -5.40
C ILE A 305 2.05 -20.45 -6.62
N GLN A 306 0.83 -20.18 -7.09
CA GLN A 306 0.29 -20.79 -8.30
C GLN A 306 1.11 -20.41 -9.54
N GLU A 307 1.51 -19.14 -9.65
CA GLU A 307 2.37 -18.66 -10.74
C GLU A 307 3.74 -19.35 -10.70
N ASN A 308 4.39 -19.38 -9.54
CA ASN A 308 5.68 -20.05 -9.37
C ASN A 308 5.57 -21.55 -9.69
N ALA A 309 4.51 -22.23 -9.24
CA ALA A 309 4.27 -23.63 -9.55
C ALA A 309 4.05 -23.87 -11.05
N ALA A 310 3.33 -22.98 -11.73
CA ALA A 310 3.12 -23.05 -13.18
C ALA A 310 4.43 -22.83 -13.95
N GLN A 311 5.22 -21.82 -13.57
CA GLN A 311 6.54 -21.55 -14.17
C GLN A 311 7.49 -22.74 -14.00
N ILE A 312 7.50 -23.37 -12.81
CA ILE A 312 8.32 -24.56 -12.55
C ILE A 312 7.84 -25.76 -13.40
N GLY A 313 6.52 -25.93 -13.55
CA GLY A 313 5.93 -26.97 -14.39
C GLY A 313 6.30 -26.85 -15.88
N MET A 314 6.61 -25.65 -16.35
CA MET A 314 7.07 -25.42 -17.74
C MET A 314 8.52 -25.81 -17.99
N VAL A 315 9.36 -25.91 -16.96
CA VAL A 315 10.83 -25.99 -17.13
C VAL A 315 11.36 -27.42 -17.31
N SER A 316 10.64 -28.49 -16.92
CA SER A 316 10.89 -29.89 -17.39
C SER A 316 10.03 -30.93 -16.64
N SER A 317 9.62 -32.00 -17.34
CA SER A 317 8.93 -33.18 -16.80
C SER A 317 9.86 -34.29 -16.27
N GLU A 318 11.19 -34.13 -16.32
CA GLU A 318 12.13 -35.27 -16.18
C GLU A 318 13.08 -35.22 -14.95
N ALA A 319 13.05 -34.16 -14.14
CA ALA A 319 13.92 -34.06 -12.96
C ALA A 319 13.16 -34.35 -11.65
N GLN A 320 13.57 -35.38 -10.92
CA GLN A 320 13.00 -35.78 -9.62
C GLN A 320 13.04 -34.64 -8.58
N THR A 321 14.04 -33.76 -8.65
CA THR A 321 14.16 -32.55 -7.82
C THR A 321 13.07 -31.51 -8.11
N LEU A 322 12.56 -31.41 -9.34
CA LEU A 322 11.44 -30.51 -9.67
C LEU A 322 10.10 -31.04 -9.15
N ALA A 323 9.95 -32.36 -9.05
CA ALA A 323 8.79 -32.98 -8.42
C ALA A 323 8.75 -32.68 -6.91
N GLU A 324 9.90 -32.70 -6.23
CA GLU A 324 10.02 -32.32 -4.81
C GLU A 324 9.68 -30.84 -4.59
N VAL A 325 10.20 -29.93 -5.42
CA VAL A 325 9.86 -28.50 -5.35
C VAL A 325 8.36 -28.27 -5.59
N SER A 326 7.77 -28.95 -6.57
CA SER A 326 6.32 -28.86 -6.84
C SER A 326 5.48 -29.37 -5.67
N ALA A 327 5.95 -30.41 -4.96
CA ALA A 327 5.28 -30.90 -3.75
C ALA A 327 5.33 -29.88 -2.61
N VAL A 328 6.46 -29.17 -2.43
CA VAL A 328 6.60 -28.10 -1.43
C VAL A 328 5.65 -26.93 -1.72
N TYR A 329 5.52 -26.50 -2.97
CA TYR A 329 4.56 -25.44 -3.33
C TYR A 329 3.11 -25.88 -3.10
N ARG A 330 2.76 -27.13 -3.38
CA ARG A 330 1.43 -27.67 -3.06
C ARG A 330 1.15 -27.67 -1.55
N GLN A 331 2.12 -28.10 -0.76
CA GLN A 331 2.02 -28.07 0.71
C GLN A 331 1.87 -26.63 1.24
N ALA A 332 2.57 -25.66 0.63
CA ALA A 332 2.43 -24.25 0.98
C ALA A 332 1.02 -23.71 0.68
N MET A 333 0.40 -24.10 -0.46
CA MET A 333 -0.99 -23.74 -0.75
C MET A 333 -1.97 -24.32 0.27
N GLU A 334 -1.82 -25.60 0.64
CA GLU A 334 -2.66 -26.25 1.64
C GLU A 334 -2.57 -25.53 3.00
N GLN A 335 -1.38 -25.09 3.38
CA GLN A 335 -1.18 -24.30 4.62
C GLN A 335 -1.82 -22.92 4.53
N LEU A 336 -1.74 -22.23 3.38
CA LEU A 336 -2.41 -20.95 3.20
C LEU A 336 -3.93 -21.08 3.26
N GLU A 337 -4.50 -22.12 2.65
CA GLU A 337 -5.94 -22.40 2.72
C GLU A 337 -6.39 -22.65 4.16
N GLN A 338 -5.62 -23.41 4.94
CA GLN A 338 -5.89 -23.63 6.37
C GLN A 338 -5.87 -22.31 7.16
N VAL A 339 -4.87 -21.46 6.95
CA VAL A 339 -4.77 -20.16 7.62
C VAL A 339 -5.93 -19.25 7.22
N GLN A 340 -6.30 -19.24 5.94
CA GLN A 340 -7.46 -18.49 5.45
C GLN A 340 -8.76 -18.94 6.13
N GLY A 341 -8.99 -20.25 6.26
CA GLY A 341 -10.14 -20.80 6.99
C GLY A 341 -10.16 -20.44 8.48
N LEU A 342 -9.00 -20.40 9.14
CA LEU A 342 -8.91 -19.96 10.54
C LEU A 342 -9.27 -18.48 10.71
N ILE A 343 -8.85 -17.62 9.78
CA ILE A 343 -9.16 -16.18 9.82
C ILE A 343 -10.64 -15.93 9.52
N GLU A 344 -11.22 -16.66 8.58
CA GLU A 344 -12.66 -16.59 8.30
C GLU A 344 -13.46 -16.98 9.55
N HIS A 345 -13.10 -18.11 10.18
CA HIS A 345 -13.74 -18.54 11.42
C HIS A 345 -13.58 -17.50 12.55
N ALA A 346 -12.39 -16.95 12.75
CA ALA A 346 -12.14 -15.92 13.75
C ALA A 346 -12.96 -14.64 13.49
N SER A 347 -13.12 -14.26 12.22
CA SER A 347 -13.96 -13.11 11.83
C SER A 347 -15.43 -13.37 12.16
N THR A 348 -15.96 -14.55 11.81
CA THR A 348 -17.35 -14.95 12.14
C THR A 348 -17.60 -14.96 13.65
N VAL A 349 -16.66 -15.47 14.44
CA VAL A 349 -16.76 -15.46 15.91
C VAL A 349 -16.78 -14.02 16.45
N THR A 350 -15.92 -13.17 15.90
CA THR A 350 -15.82 -11.74 16.26
C THR A 350 -17.11 -10.99 15.94
N GLU A 351 -17.69 -11.21 14.75
CA GLU A 351 -18.98 -10.63 14.33
C GLU A 351 -20.14 -11.12 15.20
N THR A 352 -20.19 -12.42 15.50
CA THR A 352 -21.22 -13.00 16.37
C THR A 352 -21.17 -12.40 17.77
N TYR A 353 -19.96 -12.26 18.33
CA TYR A 353 -19.77 -11.64 19.62
C TYR A 353 -20.14 -10.14 19.60
N ALA A 354 -19.74 -9.40 18.57
CA ALA A 354 -20.13 -8.00 18.39
C ALA A 354 -21.65 -7.83 18.32
N ALA A 355 -22.36 -8.71 17.61
CA ALA A 355 -23.82 -8.70 17.54
C ALA A 355 -24.46 -8.97 18.92
N SER A 356 -23.87 -9.85 19.74
CA SER A 356 -24.37 -10.13 21.09
C SER A 356 -24.18 -8.98 22.09
N LEU A 357 -23.25 -8.06 21.83
CA LEU A 357 -23.05 -6.86 22.63
C LEU A 357 -24.12 -5.78 22.38
N LEU A 358 -24.88 -5.90 21.28
CA LEU A 358 -25.90 -4.94 20.85
C LEU A 358 -27.34 -5.39 21.17
N SER A 359 -27.53 -6.63 21.65
CA SER A 359 -28.82 -7.24 22.00
C SER A 359 -29.14 -7.11 23.49
#